data_AF-A0A6J0Z8Q9-F1
#
_entry.id   AF-A0A6J0Z8Q9-F1
#
_cell.length_a   1.000
_cell.length_b   1.000
_cell.length_c   1.000
_cell.angle_alpha   90.00
_cell.angle_beta   90.00
_cell.angle_gamma   90.00
#
_symmetry.space_group_name_H-M   'P 1'
#
loop_
_entity.id
_entity.type
_entity.pdbx_description
1 polymer ?
#
loop_
_entity_poly.entity_id
_entity_poly.type
_entity_poly.pdbx_seq_one_letter_code
_entity_poly.pdbx_strand_id
1 'polypeptide(L)'
;MTTELMKRVAEENLGTHIEKELEKESLKGLVIPLQVWITSASSLACYHLIPILTSGEVFGPQMEISINLFDNKHTEEILISHKQEAEDLASPYLQSVSICTQAEEAFHGAHVIIILDDHVDKEIYSLEDCIRSRASLCQLYGSLIEKNACKFARIIVGGKTFVNLKTALLMKYAPTFACNIIAVALGMEGQAKAALARKLKITPSCIKDVIIWGNISGNNYVDLRKAKVYRYESAIWGPPHYSRPVLSLLFDREWVSREFVASLKMLAATGRRLGGMLVAHSVATTLKYWCHGSPPGEIVSLGVLSEGQFGIPKGIVFSMPVKFENGTWVVLTDLKNTEISQQVMTRMASDLIQEKLVALGELANFQPYQSETDLNQEDVNTTLPTKNDHQGRRKVSNDYKDLFTGLMPDDEKDLILSDGESVE
;
A
#
# COMPACT_ATOMS: atom_id res chain seq x y z
N MET A 1 27.44 -57.69 19.84
CA MET A 1 27.75 -56.43 20.56
C MET A 1 27.43 -56.68 22.03
N THR A 2 28.36 -56.46 22.96
CA THR A 2 28.08 -56.69 24.39
C THR A 2 27.19 -55.58 24.95
N THR A 3 26.35 -55.89 25.94
CA THR A 3 25.42 -54.93 26.57
C THR A 3 26.11 -53.66 27.06
N GLU A 4 27.35 -53.80 27.51
CA GLU A 4 28.18 -52.71 28.02
C GLU A 4 28.75 -51.83 26.90
N LEU A 5 29.07 -52.41 25.74
CA LEU A 5 29.44 -51.66 24.55
C LEU A 5 28.24 -50.88 24.00
N MET A 6 27.04 -51.47 24.04
CA MET A 6 25.81 -50.78 23.63
C MET A 6 25.48 -49.59 24.53
N LYS A 7 25.70 -49.70 25.85
CA LYS A 7 25.53 -48.58 26.79
C LYS A 7 26.48 -47.42 26.50
N ARG A 8 27.77 -47.71 26.27
CA ARG A 8 28.76 -46.64 25.94
C ARG A 8 28.42 -45.92 24.64
N VAL A 9 28.01 -46.66 23.60
CA VAL A 9 27.60 -46.05 22.32
C VAL A 9 26.35 -45.19 22.51
N ALA A 10 25.40 -45.60 23.35
CA ALA A 10 24.22 -44.80 23.65
C ALA A 10 24.56 -43.50 24.41
N GLU A 11 25.47 -43.55 25.38
CA GLU A 11 25.96 -42.38 26.13
C GLU A 11 26.72 -41.40 25.21
N GLU A 12 27.58 -41.90 24.34
CA GLU A 12 28.33 -41.11 23.36
C GLU A 12 27.41 -40.44 22.33
N ASN A 13 26.42 -41.17 21.82
CA ASN A 13 25.41 -40.64 20.90
C ASN A 13 24.55 -39.55 21.57
N LEU A 14 24.17 -39.74 22.83
CA LEU A 14 23.42 -38.75 23.59
C LEU A 14 24.24 -37.48 23.81
N GLY A 15 25.51 -37.60 24.18
CA GLY A 15 26.44 -36.47 24.31
C GLY A 15 26.58 -35.69 23.01
N THR A 16 26.80 -36.40 21.90
CA THR A 16 26.91 -35.78 20.55
C THR A 16 25.60 -35.07 20.13
N HIS A 17 24.44 -35.65 20.46
CA HIS A 17 23.15 -35.03 20.18
C HIS A 17 22.94 -33.75 20.99
N ILE A 18 23.31 -33.76 22.27
CA ILE A 18 23.22 -32.58 23.14
C ILE A 18 24.11 -31.46 22.61
N GLU A 19 25.37 -31.76 22.26
CA GLU A 19 26.28 -30.76 21.67
C GLU A 19 25.74 -30.16 20.37
N LYS A 20 25.21 -30.99 19.46
CA LYS A 20 24.61 -30.51 18.20
C LYS A 20 23.39 -29.63 18.42
N GLU A 21 22.53 -29.96 19.37
CA GLU A 21 21.36 -29.11 19.68
C GLU A 21 21.80 -27.78 20.33
N LEU A 22 22.82 -27.80 21.18
CA LEU A 22 23.41 -26.58 21.76
C LEU A 22 24.07 -25.68 20.70
N GLU A 23 24.81 -26.28 19.77
CA GLU A 23 25.43 -25.55 18.65
C GLU A 23 24.36 -24.98 17.70
N LYS A 24 23.30 -25.74 17.45
CA LYS A 24 22.14 -25.31 16.64
C LYS A 24 21.34 -24.20 17.33
N GLU A 25 21.15 -24.24 18.64
CA GLU A 25 20.55 -23.15 19.43
C GLU A 25 21.45 -21.91 19.42
N SER A 26 22.77 -22.08 19.53
CA SER A 26 23.73 -20.99 19.43
C SER A 26 23.70 -20.33 18.04
N LEU A 27 23.65 -21.12 16.97
CA LEU A 27 23.52 -20.66 15.58
C LEU A 27 22.18 -19.96 15.32
N LYS A 28 21.08 -20.47 15.87
CA LYS A 28 19.77 -19.80 15.83
C LYS A 28 19.80 -18.45 16.55
N GLY A 29 20.55 -18.34 17.64
CA GLY A 29 20.75 -17.07 18.36
C GLY A 29 21.65 -16.06 17.63
N LEU A 30 22.42 -16.50 16.63
CA LEU A 30 23.30 -15.64 15.82
C LEU A 30 22.57 -14.97 14.64
N VAL A 31 21.44 -15.53 14.19
CA VAL A 31 20.61 -14.96 13.12
C VAL A 31 19.49 -14.14 13.76
N ILE A 32 19.71 -12.83 13.87
CA ILE A 32 18.66 -11.91 14.34
C ILE A 32 17.70 -11.68 13.16
N PRO A 33 16.44 -12.15 13.24
CA PRO A 33 15.47 -11.99 12.15
C PRO A 33 15.17 -10.50 11.93
N LEU A 34 14.84 -10.14 10.69
CA LEU A 34 14.35 -8.81 10.36
C LEU A 34 12.99 -8.58 11.02
N GLN A 35 12.93 -7.65 11.96
CA GLN A 35 11.68 -7.26 12.62
C GLN A 35 10.85 -6.36 11.70
N VAL A 36 9.76 -6.89 11.16
CA VAL A 36 8.80 -6.19 10.31
C VAL A 36 7.54 -5.90 11.13
N TRP A 37 7.16 -4.63 11.21
CA TRP A 37 5.93 -4.18 11.84
C TRP A 37 4.92 -3.74 10.78
N ILE A 38 3.66 -4.14 10.95
CA ILE A 38 2.57 -3.75 10.04
C ILE A 38 1.45 -3.12 10.86
N THR A 39 1.13 -1.84 10.60
CA THR A 39 -0.01 -1.17 11.22
C THR A 39 -1.32 -1.53 10.52
N SER A 40 -2.44 -1.34 11.22
CA SER A 40 -3.77 -1.63 10.66
C SER A 40 -3.82 -3.07 10.13
N ALA A 41 -3.21 -4.00 10.89
CA ALA A 41 -2.96 -5.37 10.47
C ALA A 41 -4.23 -6.21 10.29
N SER A 42 -5.39 -5.73 10.78
CA SER A 42 -6.71 -6.31 10.48
C SER A 42 -7.19 -6.02 9.05
N SER A 43 -6.50 -5.16 8.29
CA SER A 43 -6.91 -4.79 6.93
C SER A 43 -6.68 -5.90 5.90
N LEU A 44 -7.52 -5.92 4.86
CA LEU A 44 -7.34 -6.81 3.70
C LEU A 44 -6.00 -6.59 2.98
N ALA A 45 -5.44 -5.38 3.05
CA ALA A 45 -4.12 -5.11 2.50
C ALA A 45 -3.04 -5.88 3.26
N CYS A 46 -3.11 -5.95 4.60
CA CYS A 46 -2.20 -6.76 5.40
C CYS A 46 -2.37 -8.25 5.08
N TYR A 47 -3.62 -8.73 5.00
CA TYR A 47 -3.92 -10.13 4.68
C TYR A 47 -3.24 -10.59 3.37
N HIS A 48 -3.34 -9.78 2.31
CA HIS A 48 -2.66 -10.08 1.05
C HIS A 48 -1.14 -9.84 1.06
N LEU A 49 -0.63 -9.04 2.00
CA LEU A 49 0.78 -8.66 2.06
C LEU A 49 1.64 -9.74 2.72
N ILE A 50 1.13 -10.37 3.79
CA ILE A 50 1.83 -11.42 4.54
C ILE A 50 2.43 -12.50 3.62
N PRO A 51 1.67 -13.17 2.73
CA PRO A 51 2.23 -14.22 1.88
C PRO A 51 3.31 -13.71 0.91
N ILE A 52 3.27 -12.43 0.54
CA ILE A 52 4.30 -11.83 -0.33
C ILE A 52 5.58 -11.58 0.47
N LEU A 53 5.48 -11.08 1.70
CA LEU A 53 6.64 -10.85 2.57
C LEU A 53 7.33 -12.17 2.94
N THR A 54 6.55 -13.23 3.18
CA THR A 54 7.05 -14.54 3.57
C THR A 54 7.50 -15.40 2.38
N SER A 55 7.47 -14.88 1.15
CA SER A 55 7.95 -15.59 -0.05
C SER A 55 9.47 -15.63 -0.20
N GLY A 56 10.21 -14.79 0.55
CA GLY A 56 11.65 -14.58 0.38
C GLY A 56 12.02 -13.65 -0.79
N GLU A 57 11.07 -13.24 -1.62
CA GLU A 57 11.36 -12.35 -2.76
C GLU A 57 11.60 -10.88 -2.38
N VAL A 58 11.07 -10.44 -1.23
CA VAL A 58 11.08 -9.02 -0.84
C VAL A 58 12.39 -8.63 -0.16
N PHE A 59 12.87 -9.46 0.76
CA PHE A 59 14.09 -9.21 1.54
C PHE A 59 15.29 -10.08 1.10
N GLY A 60 15.03 -11.10 0.27
CA GLY A 60 16.02 -12.03 -0.24
C GLY A 60 15.98 -13.40 0.46
N PRO A 61 16.50 -14.45 -0.20
CA PRO A 61 16.37 -15.84 0.24
C PRO A 61 17.25 -16.21 1.44
N GLN A 62 18.04 -15.28 1.98
CA GLN A 62 18.88 -15.49 3.16
C GLN A 62 18.36 -14.76 4.39
N MET A 63 17.28 -13.98 4.25
CA MET A 63 16.76 -13.13 5.32
C MET A 63 15.54 -13.78 5.97
N GLU A 64 15.70 -14.25 7.20
CA GLU A 64 14.56 -14.61 8.05
C GLU A 64 13.88 -13.35 8.59
N ILE A 65 12.56 -13.39 8.71
CA ILE A 65 11.73 -12.28 9.18
C ILE A 65 10.85 -12.68 10.37
N SER A 66 10.60 -11.72 11.25
CA SER A 66 9.56 -11.79 12.27
C SER A 66 8.54 -10.70 12.00
N ILE A 67 7.26 -11.07 11.93
CA ILE A 67 6.17 -10.14 11.62
C ILE A 67 5.44 -9.78 12.92
N ASN A 68 5.33 -8.49 13.20
CA ASN A 68 4.57 -7.95 14.31
C ASN A 68 3.32 -7.26 13.74
N LEU A 69 2.15 -7.85 13.99
CA LEU A 69 0.85 -7.36 13.55
C LEU A 69 0.31 -6.38 14.59
N PHE A 70 0.21 -5.10 14.23
CA PHE A 70 -0.22 -4.05 15.13
C PHE A 70 -1.55 -3.43 14.69
N ASP A 71 -2.54 -3.45 15.59
CA ASP A 71 -3.84 -2.82 15.39
C ASP A 71 -4.51 -2.56 16.74
N ASN A 72 -5.71 -2.00 16.74
CA ASN A 72 -6.48 -1.76 17.95
C ASN A 72 -6.97 -3.06 18.62
N LYS A 73 -7.27 -2.97 19.92
CA LYS A 73 -7.79 -4.08 20.73
C LYS A 73 -9.12 -4.66 20.20
N HIS A 74 -9.95 -3.86 19.54
CA HIS A 74 -11.23 -4.32 19.00
C HIS A 74 -11.07 -5.31 17.83
N THR A 75 -9.90 -5.33 17.20
CA THR A 75 -9.59 -6.22 16.07
C THR A 75 -8.70 -7.40 16.47
N GLU A 76 -8.49 -7.62 17.77
CA GLU A 76 -7.59 -8.66 18.30
C GLU A 76 -7.91 -10.06 17.75
N GLU A 77 -9.19 -10.43 17.64
CA GLU A 77 -9.61 -11.71 17.06
C GLU A 77 -9.18 -11.86 15.59
N ILE A 78 -9.24 -10.78 14.80
CA ILE A 78 -8.78 -10.78 13.40
C ILE A 78 -7.26 -10.94 13.36
N LEU A 79 -6.53 -10.26 14.25
CA LEU A 79 -5.07 -10.40 14.33
C LEU A 79 -4.66 -11.82 14.70
N ILE A 80 -5.37 -12.47 15.62
CA ILE A 80 -5.14 -13.87 15.99
C ILE A 80 -5.35 -14.78 14.77
N SER A 81 -6.43 -14.58 13.99
CA SER A 81 -6.66 -15.33 12.74
C SER A 81 -5.53 -15.12 11.73
N HIS A 82 -5.16 -13.87 11.45
CA HIS A 82 -4.06 -13.56 10.52
C HIS A 82 -2.73 -14.16 11.00
N LYS A 83 -2.46 -14.16 12.31
CA LYS A 83 -1.29 -14.80 12.90
C LYS A 83 -1.30 -16.31 12.64
N GLN A 84 -2.40 -16.99 12.96
CA GLN A 84 -2.53 -18.44 12.79
C GLN A 84 -2.37 -18.83 11.32
N GLU A 85 -3.05 -18.13 10.40
CA GLU A 85 -2.92 -18.40 8.97
C GLU A 85 -1.49 -18.13 8.47
N ALA A 86 -0.81 -17.10 8.99
CA ALA A 86 0.58 -16.82 8.64
C ALA A 86 1.53 -17.93 9.11
N GLU A 87 1.30 -18.49 10.30
CA GLU A 87 2.04 -19.65 10.83
C GLU A 87 1.77 -20.91 9.97
N ASP A 88 0.52 -21.12 9.55
CA ASP A 88 0.10 -22.23 8.70
C ASP A 88 0.68 -22.19 7.28
N LEU A 89 1.16 -21.02 6.81
CA LEU A 89 1.92 -20.93 5.56
C LEU A 89 3.20 -21.79 5.58
N ALA A 90 3.68 -22.16 6.77
CA ALA A 90 4.91 -22.94 6.98
C ALA A 90 6.10 -22.40 6.16
N SER A 91 6.19 -21.06 6.07
CA SER A 91 7.23 -20.41 5.28
C SER A 91 8.59 -20.59 5.94
N PRO A 92 9.63 -21.02 5.20
CA PRO A 92 10.98 -21.16 5.73
C PRO A 92 11.63 -19.82 6.09
N TYR A 93 11.07 -18.71 5.61
CA TYR A 93 11.59 -17.36 5.86
C TYR A 93 10.91 -16.68 7.05
N LEU A 94 9.80 -17.24 7.54
CA LEU A 94 9.04 -16.66 8.66
C LEU A 94 9.44 -17.36 9.95
N GLN A 95 10.14 -16.63 10.82
CA GLN A 95 10.59 -17.18 12.10
C GLN A 95 9.50 -17.10 13.16
N SER A 96 8.74 -16.00 13.20
CA SER A 96 7.66 -15.81 14.17
C SER A 96 6.65 -14.75 13.73
N VAL A 97 5.44 -14.87 14.25
CA VAL A 97 4.39 -13.85 14.14
C VAL A 97 3.87 -13.49 15.53
N SER A 98 3.85 -12.20 15.83
CA SER A 98 3.31 -11.64 17.07
C SER A 98 2.17 -10.68 16.77
N ILE A 99 1.32 -10.47 17.77
CA ILE A 99 0.27 -9.46 17.72
C ILE A 99 0.57 -8.42 18.79
N CYS A 100 0.23 -7.17 18.52
CA CYS A 100 0.36 -6.07 19.46
C CYS A 100 -0.90 -5.21 19.37
N THR A 101 -1.56 -4.99 20.51
CA THR A 101 -2.77 -4.16 20.62
C THR A 101 -2.58 -2.94 21.53
N GLN A 102 -1.39 -2.81 22.13
CA GLN A 102 -1.00 -1.71 23.00
C GLN A 102 -0.05 -0.78 22.25
N ALA A 103 -0.41 0.49 22.12
CA ALA A 103 0.37 1.44 21.33
C ALA A 103 1.78 1.67 21.91
N GLU A 104 1.91 1.63 23.24
CA GLU A 104 3.16 1.91 23.96
C GLU A 104 4.26 0.88 23.67
N GLU A 105 3.87 -0.35 23.32
CA GLU A 105 4.77 -1.47 23.01
C GLU A 105 5.12 -1.52 21.50
N ALA A 106 4.47 -0.71 20.69
CA ALA A 106 4.62 -0.77 19.24
C ALA A 106 6.03 -0.37 18.77
N PHE A 107 6.46 -0.99 17.66
CA PHE A 107 7.69 -0.69 16.92
C PHE A 107 9.01 -0.98 17.68
N HIS A 108 8.96 -1.75 18.78
CA HIS A 108 10.17 -2.12 19.49
C HIS A 108 11.12 -2.96 18.61
N GLY A 109 12.36 -2.47 18.45
CA GLY A 109 13.37 -3.14 17.63
C GLY A 109 13.01 -3.24 16.14
N ALA A 110 12.08 -2.40 15.66
CA ALA A 110 11.62 -2.46 14.28
C ALA A 110 12.76 -2.12 13.30
N HIS A 111 12.91 -2.98 12.28
CA HIS A 111 13.80 -2.73 11.14
C HIS A 111 13.03 -2.24 9.92
N VAL A 112 11.79 -2.69 9.77
CA VAL A 112 10.86 -2.23 8.73
C VAL A 112 9.52 -1.95 9.37
N ILE A 113 8.92 -0.81 9.05
CA ILE A 113 7.59 -0.41 9.53
C ILE A 113 6.72 -0.10 8.32
N ILE A 114 5.63 -0.85 8.18
CA ILE A 114 4.66 -0.73 7.10
C ILE A 114 3.41 -0.07 7.66
N ILE A 115 3.17 1.17 7.25
CA ILE A 115 2.02 1.96 7.70
C ILE A 115 0.93 1.87 6.64
N LEU A 116 -0.17 1.22 6.95
CA LEU A 116 -1.32 1.04 6.06
C LEU A 116 -2.43 2.06 6.37
N ASP A 117 -3.60 1.87 5.77
CA ASP A 117 -4.77 2.69 6.09
C ASP A 117 -5.43 2.19 7.36
N ASP A 118 -5.43 3.03 8.40
CA ASP A 118 -6.23 2.78 9.58
C ASP A 118 -7.72 2.96 9.26
N HIS A 119 -8.55 2.25 10.03
CA HIS A 119 -9.99 2.42 9.98
C HIS A 119 -10.35 3.88 10.28
N VAL A 120 -11.30 4.43 9.51
CA VAL A 120 -11.89 5.73 9.80
C VAL A 120 -13.03 5.49 10.76
N ASP A 121 -12.96 6.09 11.95
CA ASP A 121 -14.07 6.02 12.90
C ASP A 121 -15.34 6.54 12.22
N LYS A 122 -16.41 5.75 12.29
CA LYS A 122 -17.69 6.05 11.63
C LYS A 122 -18.33 7.35 12.14
N GLU A 123 -17.85 7.88 13.25
CA GLU A 123 -18.30 9.13 13.87
C GLU A 123 -17.61 10.39 13.29
N ILE A 124 -16.62 10.24 12.40
CA ILE A 124 -15.97 11.39 11.75
C ILE A 124 -16.87 11.88 10.60
N TYR A 125 -17.48 13.06 10.78
CA TYR A 125 -18.49 13.60 9.87
C TYR A 125 -17.94 14.47 8.73
N SER A 126 -16.75 15.08 8.88
CA SER A 126 -16.17 16.00 7.88
C SER A 126 -14.81 15.53 7.34
N LEU A 127 -14.44 16.01 6.14
CA LEU A 127 -13.15 15.74 5.51
C LEU A 127 -12.01 16.31 6.36
N GLU A 128 -12.18 17.51 6.90
CA GLU A 128 -11.22 18.19 7.76
C GLU A 128 -11.00 17.44 9.06
N ASP A 129 -12.05 16.90 9.67
CA ASP A 129 -11.91 16.06 10.87
C ASP A 129 -11.18 14.77 10.55
N CYS A 130 -11.41 14.20 9.37
CA CYS A 130 -10.63 13.05 8.88
C CYS A 130 -9.15 13.42 8.75
N ILE A 131 -8.83 14.56 8.13
CA ILE A 131 -7.45 15.07 8.01
C ILE A 131 -6.81 15.30 9.39
N ARG A 132 -7.51 15.95 10.32
CA ARG A 132 -7.02 16.21 11.69
C ARG A 132 -6.79 14.92 12.47
N SER A 133 -7.68 13.93 12.34
CA SER A 133 -7.50 12.62 13.00
C SER A 133 -6.18 11.94 12.57
N ARG A 134 -5.75 12.15 11.31
CA ARG A 134 -4.46 11.63 10.84
C ARG A 134 -3.27 12.29 11.53
N ALA A 135 -3.38 13.57 11.90
CA ALA A 135 -2.34 14.29 12.64
C ALA A 135 -2.06 13.66 14.00
N SER A 136 -3.11 13.43 14.80
CA SER A 136 -3.00 12.80 16.11
C SER A 136 -2.40 11.40 16.01
N LEU A 137 -2.84 10.62 15.02
CA LEU A 137 -2.33 9.26 14.82
C LEU A 137 -0.86 9.25 14.39
N CYS A 138 -0.49 10.09 13.41
CA CYS A 138 0.90 10.19 12.98
C CYS A 138 1.82 10.76 14.07
N GLN A 139 1.29 11.59 14.97
CA GLN A 139 2.02 12.06 16.15
C GLN A 139 2.34 10.90 17.09
N LEU A 140 1.34 10.05 17.38
CA LEU A 140 1.53 8.84 18.19
C LEU A 140 2.55 7.91 17.53
N TYR A 141 2.32 7.52 16.28
CA TYR A 141 3.22 6.60 15.55
C TYR A 141 4.62 7.18 15.41
N GLY A 142 4.75 8.45 15.00
CA GLY A 142 6.05 9.10 14.86
C GLY A 142 6.84 9.12 16.17
N SER A 143 6.19 9.44 17.28
CA SER A 143 6.83 9.45 18.61
C SER A 143 7.29 8.05 19.03
N LEU A 144 6.49 7.02 18.73
CA LEU A 144 6.84 5.63 19.02
C LEU A 144 7.98 5.13 18.13
N ILE A 145 7.96 5.47 16.84
CA ILE A 145 9.05 5.15 15.90
C ILE A 145 10.35 5.79 16.37
N GLU A 146 10.33 7.08 16.70
CA GLU A 146 11.49 7.83 17.18
C GLU A 146 12.12 7.19 18.43
N LYS A 147 11.27 6.64 19.32
CA LYS A 147 11.69 6.04 20.59
C LYS A 147 12.12 4.57 20.47
N ASN A 148 11.40 3.77 19.71
CA ASN A 148 11.43 2.31 19.82
C ASN A 148 12.11 1.61 18.61
N ALA A 149 12.16 2.26 17.44
CA ALA A 149 12.68 1.65 16.23
C ALA A 149 14.22 1.63 16.18
N CYS A 150 14.79 0.68 15.44
CA CYS A 150 16.24 0.64 15.21
C CYS A 150 16.71 1.85 14.39
N LYS A 151 17.93 2.37 14.63
CA LYS A 151 18.46 3.64 14.04
C LYS A 151 18.37 3.80 12.52
N PHE A 152 18.21 2.71 11.76
CA PHE A 152 18.12 2.71 10.30
C PHE A 152 16.86 2.00 9.79
N ALA A 153 15.80 2.00 10.61
CA ALA A 153 14.53 1.41 10.22
C ALA A 153 14.00 2.07 8.94
N ARG A 154 13.47 1.26 8.03
CA ARG A 154 12.79 1.73 6.83
C ARG A 154 11.30 1.84 7.12
N ILE A 155 10.73 3.02 6.91
CA ILE A 155 9.30 3.26 7.10
C ILE A 155 8.66 3.48 5.74
N ILE A 156 7.67 2.66 5.43
CA ILE A 156 6.94 2.71 4.18
C ILE A 156 5.46 2.97 4.45
N VAL A 157 4.94 4.05 3.86
CA VAL A 157 3.55 4.45 4.00
C VAL A 157 2.81 4.06 2.74
N GLY A 158 1.88 3.12 2.88
CA GLY A 158 1.02 2.63 1.81
C GLY A 158 -0.45 2.84 2.12
N GLY A 159 -1.28 2.54 1.13
CA GLY A 159 -2.74 2.62 1.25
C GLY A 159 -3.38 3.56 0.23
N LYS A 160 -4.64 3.86 0.47
CA LYS A 160 -5.56 4.62 -0.38
C LYS A 160 -5.63 6.07 0.05
N THR A 161 -5.61 6.35 1.36
CA THR A 161 -6.00 7.66 1.92
C THR A 161 -4.80 8.40 2.50
N PHE A 162 -4.70 9.69 2.19
CA PHE A 162 -3.74 10.65 2.76
C PHE A 162 -2.28 10.15 2.83
N VAL A 163 -1.82 9.36 1.86
CA VAL A 163 -0.50 8.71 1.91
C VAL A 163 0.63 9.74 2.02
N ASN A 164 0.56 10.82 1.23
CA ASN A 164 1.52 11.92 1.28
C ASN A 164 1.49 12.66 2.63
N LEU A 165 0.30 13.02 3.11
CA LEU A 165 0.13 13.72 4.39
C LEU A 165 0.64 12.89 5.57
N LYS A 166 0.25 11.61 5.68
CA LYS A 166 0.73 10.68 6.71
C LYS A 166 2.26 10.66 6.73
N THR A 167 2.88 10.51 5.55
CA THR A 167 4.34 10.51 5.39
C THR A 167 4.97 11.80 5.89
N ALA A 168 4.42 12.96 5.50
CA ALA A 168 4.94 14.27 5.91
C ALA A 168 4.83 14.48 7.43
N LEU A 169 3.73 14.04 8.04
CA LEU A 169 3.52 14.13 9.49
C LEU A 169 4.45 13.18 10.24
N LEU A 170 4.63 11.94 9.77
CA LEU A 170 5.58 11.01 10.35
C LEU A 170 7.01 11.55 10.30
N MET A 171 7.43 12.16 9.19
CA MET A 171 8.75 12.82 9.11
C MET A 171 8.88 13.99 10.10
N LYS A 172 7.79 14.70 10.39
CA LYS A 172 7.77 15.78 11.39
C LYS A 172 7.94 15.23 12.81
N TYR A 173 7.30 14.10 13.13
CA TYR A 173 7.28 13.54 14.49
C TYR A 173 8.36 12.48 14.76
N ALA A 174 8.99 11.94 13.70
CA ALA A 174 10.13 11.05 13.74
C ALA A 174 11.31 11.61 12.90
N PRO A 175 11.88 12.76 13.29
CA PRO A 175 12.86 13.48 12.48
C PRO A 175 14.16 12.69 12.24
N THR A 176 14.56 11.81 13.16
CA THR A 176 15.75 10.95 12.98
C THR A 176 15.60 10.04 11.76
N PHE A 177 14.37 9.69 11.44
CA PHE A 177 14.03 8.77 10.36
C PHE A 177 13.58 9.46 9.07
N ALA A 178 13.55 10.80 9.01
CA ALA A 178 12.89 11.52 7.92
C ALA A 178 13.39 11.13 6.51
N CYS A 179 14.68 10.78 6.35
CA CYS A 179 15.25 10.30 5.08
C CYS A 179 14.86 8.85 4.72
N ASN A 180 14.38 8.09 5.69
CA ASN A 180 13.99 6.68 5.60
C ASN A 180 12.47 6.49 5.69
N ILE A 181 11.67 7.55 5.47
CA ILE A 181 10.22 7.45 5.33
C ILE A 181 9.83 7.72 3.88
N ILE A 182 9.11 6.81 3.24
CA ILE A 182 8.66 6.98 1.84
C ILE A 182 7.17 6.67 1.68
N ALA A 183 6.56 7.31 0.69
CA ALA A 183 5.16 7.11 0.31
C ALA A 183 5.04 6.26 -0.97
N VAL A 184 4.22 5.22 -0.93
CA VAL A 184 4.06 4.26 -2.05
C VAL A 184 3.13 4.81 -3.12
N ALA A 185 3.65 5.07 -4.32
CA ALA A 185 2.85 5.49 -5.48
C ALA A 185 2.60 4.37 -6.51
N LEU A 186 3.26 3.21 -6.37
CA LEU A 186 3.29 2.15 -7.38
C LEU A 186 1.90 1.59 -7.73
N GLY A 187 0.94 1.62 -6.80
CA GLY A 187 -0.42 1.18 -7.09
C GLY A 187 -1.15 2.09 -8.08
N MET A 188 -0.89 3.40 -8.02
CA MET A 188 -1.43 4.37 -9.00
C MET A 188 -0.81 4.15 -10.37
N GLU A 189 0.49 3.89 -10.41
CA GLU A 189 1.21 3.50 -11.63
C GLU A 189 0.61 2.23 -12.25
N GLY A 190 0.32 1.22 -11.42
CA GLY A 190 -0.32 -0.03 -11.86
C GLY A 190 -1.71 0.18 -12.47
N GLN A 191 -2.55 1.05 -11.88
CA GLN A 191 -3.86 1.37 -12.45
C GLN A 191 -3.77 2.11 -13.78
N ALA A 192 -2.85 3.08 -13.88
CA ALA A 192 -2.57 3.78 -15.13
C ALA A 192 -2.11 2.79 -16.23
N LYS A 193 -1.14 1.93 -15.91
CA LYS A 193 -0.66 0.87 -16.82
C LYS A 193 -1.79 -0.06 -17.24
N ALA A 194 -2.64 -0.50 -16.33
CA ALA A 194 -3.77 -1.37 -16.65
C ALA A 194 -4.80 -0.69 -17.57
N ALA A 195 -5.07 0.60 -17.39
CA ALA A 195 -5.96 1.35 -18.27
C ALA A 195 -5.37 1.53 -19.69
N LEU A 196 -4.08 1.87 -19.79
CA LEU A 196 -3.36 1.97 -21.07
C LEU A 196 -3.32 0.62 -21.79
N ALA A 197 -3.03 -0.45 -21.05
CA ALA A 197 -2.95 -1.81 -21.57
C ALA A 197 -4.29 -2.29 -22.13
N ARG A 198 -5.41 -1.96 -21.48
CA ARG A 198 -6.76 -2.24 -22.01
C ARG A 198 -7.04 -1.50 -23.32
N LYS A 199 -6.67 -0.21 -23.42
CA LYS A 199 -6.82 0.56 -24.67
C LYS A 199 -5.96 0.00 -25.80
N LEU A 200 -4.74 -0.43 -25.49
CA LEU A 200 -3.78 -0.98 -26.44
C LEU A 200 -3.96 -2.49 -26.71
N LYS A 201 -4.83 -3.17 -25.94
CA LYS A 201 -5.06 -4.63 -25.96
C LYS A 201 -3.78 -5.45 -25.74
N ILE A 202 -2.99 -5.07 -24.75
CA ILE A 202 -1.75 -5.75 -24.37
C ILE A 202 -1.72 -6.09 -22.87
N THR A 203 -0.70 -6.82 -22.43
CA THR A 203 -0.47 -7.10 -21.01
C THR A 203 0.05 -5.85 -20.27
N PRO A 204 -0.47 -5.51 -19.07
CA PRO A 204 0.00 -4.35 -18.31
C PRO A 204 1.49 -4.36 -17.97
N SER A 205 2.09 -5.55 -17.77
CA SER A 205 3.52 -5.70 -17.48
C SER A 205 4.44 -5.27 -18.63
N CYS A 206 3.91 -5.18 -19.86
CA CYS A 206 4.65 -4.65 -21.01
C CYS A 206 4.80 -3.13 -20.98
N ILE A 207 4.07 -2.42 -20.11
CA ILE A 207 4.14 -0.96 -20.00
C ILE A 207 5.04 -0.57 -18.83
N LYS A 208 6.05 0.26 -19.11
CA LYS A 208 7.06 0.74 -18.14
C LYS A 208 7.16 2.25 -18.15
N ASP A 209 7.84 2.82 -17.16
CA ASP A 209 8.20 4.24 -17.07
C ASP A 209 6.99 5.21 -17.10
N VAL A 210 5.86 4.81 -16.50
CA VAL A 210 4.71 5.70 -16.24
C VAL A 210 5.01 6.46 -14.96
N ILE A 211 4.98 7.80 -15.01
CA ILE A 211 5.32 8.64 -13.85
C ILE A 211 4.05 9.21 -13.24
N ILE A 212 3.89 9.07 -11.94
CA ILE A 212 2.82 9.66 -11.15
C ILE A 212 3.39 10.86 -10.40
N TRP A 213 2.95 12.07 -10.74
CA TRP A 213 3.33 13.31 -10.07
C TRP A 213 2.25 13.74 -9.08
N GLY A 214 2.64 14.32 -7.93
CA GLY A 214 1.71 15.01 -7.04
C GLY A 214 1.18 14.21 -5.86
N ASN A 215 -0.08 14.46 -5.51
CA ASN A 215 -0.76 13.80 -4.40
C ASN A 215 -1.22 12.40 -4.83
N ILE A 216 -0.56 11.36 -4.30
CA ILE A 216 -0.84 9.95 -4.61
C ILE A 216 -2.29 9.62 -4.27
N SER A 217 -2.78 10.18 -3.17
CA SER A 217 -4.12 9.93 -2.69
C SER A 217 -5.18 10.84 -3.32
N GLY A 218 -4.79 11.96 -3.92
CA GLY A 218 -5.70 13.00 -4.40
C GLY A 218 -5.36 13.45 -5.82
N ASN A 219 -5.12 14.74 -5.97
CA ASN A 219 -4.80 15.37 -7.25
C ASN A 219 -3.37 15.02 -7.72
N ASN A 220 -3.31 14.11 -8.70
CA ASN A 220 -2.08 13.67 -9.34
C ASN A 220 -2.13 13.88 -10.86
N TYR A 221 -0.95 13.86 -11.46
CA TYR A 221 -0.76 13.90 -12.91
C TYR A 221 -0.03 12.64 -13.37
N VAL A 222 -0.68 11.90 -14.27
CA VAL A 222 -0.11 10.72 -14.92
C VAL A 222 0.64 11.14 -16.17
N ASP A 223 1.96 11.10 -16.10
CA ASP A 223 2.85 11.50 -17.18
C ASP A 223 3.28 10.29 -18.01
N LEU A 224 2.88 10.32 -19.28
CA LEU A 224 3.14 9.26 -20.26
C LEU A 224 4.33 9.58 -21.18
N ARG A 225 5.00 10.72 -21.03
CA ARG A 225 6.09 11.15 -21.91
C ARG A 225 7.31 10.22 -21.86
N LYS A 226 7.52 9.59 -20.71
CA LYS A 226 8.57 8.56 -20.52
C LYS A 226 8.05 7.14 -20.69
N ALA A 227 6.74 6.95 -20.72
CA ALA A 227 6.15 5.63 -20.72
C ALA A 227 6.46 4.88 -22.02
N LYS A 228 6.85 3.61 -21.86
CA LYS A 228 7.28 2.72 -22.95
C LYS A 228 6.47 1.44 -22.97
N VAL A 229 6.26 0.90 -24.15
CA VAL A 229 5.68 -0.43 -24.37
C VAL A 229 6.74 -1.36 -24.94
N TYR A 230 6.92 -2.50 -24.29
CA TYR A 230 7.75 -3.61 -24.74
C TYR A 230 6.87 -4.72 -25.33
N ARG A 231 7.45 -5.56 -26.20
CA ARG A 231 6.77 -6.73 -26.78
C ARG A 231 5.39 -6.39 -27.40
N TYR A 232 5.30 -5.22 -28.04
CA TYR A 232 4.07 -4.81 -28.72
C TYR A 232 3.96 -5.55 -30.05
N GLU A 233 2.92 -6.37 -30.21
CA GLU A 233 2.67 -7.11 -31.43
C GLU A 233 2.18 -6.14 -32.53
N SER A 234 3.06 -5.85 -33.50
CA SER A 234 2.74 -4.98 -34.64
C SER A 234 3.57 -5.36 -35.86
N ALA A 235 3.41 -4.67 -37.00
CA ALA A 235 4.29 -4.90 -38.16
C ALA A 235 5.78 -4.68 -37.84
N ILE A 236 6.10 -3.92 -36.80
CA ILE A 236 7.46 -3.71 -36.31
C ILE A 236 7.67 -4.61 -35.09
N TRP A 237 8.43 -5.69 -35.26
CA TRP A 237 8.93 -6.54 -34.18
C TRP A 237 10.39 -6.21 -33.88
N GLY A 238 10.74 -6.22 -32.60
CA GLY A 238 12.11 -6.04 -32.14
C GLY A 238 12.48 -7.09 -31.10
N PRO A 239 13.75 -7.15 -30.69
CA PRO A 239 14.22 -8.03 -29.62
C PRO A 239 13.50 -7.75 -28.29
N PRO A 240 13.62 -8.61 -27.27
CA PRO A 240 12.89 -8.44 -25.99
C PRO A 240 13.08 -7.09 -25.28
N HIS A 241 14.20 -6.40 -25.52
CA HIS A 241 14.53 -5.09 -24.97
C HIS A 241 14.09 -3.91 -25.86
N TYR A 242 13.56 -4.19 -27.05
CA TYR A 242 13.00 -3.16 -27.92
C TYR A 242 11.71 -2.61 -27.32
N SER A 243 11.61 -1.29 -27.29
CA SER A 243 10.44 -0.59 -26.79
C SER A 243 10.05 0.58 -27.69
N ARG A 244 8.78 0.97 -27.56
CA ARG A 244 8.21 2.12 -28.26
C ARG A 244 7.56 3.06 -27.26
N PRO A 245 7.62 4.38 -27.45
CA PRO A 245 6.89 5.32 -26.59
C PRO A 245 5.39 5.03 -26.63
N VAL A 246 4.73 4.98 -25.46
CA VAL A 246 3.27 4.75 -25.34
C VAL A 246 2.48 5.74 -26.19
N LEU A 247 2.89 7.02 -26.16
CA LEU A 247 2.24 8.09 -26.92
C LEU A 247 2.35 7.92 -28.45
N SER A 248 3.32 7.14 -28.95
CA SER A 248 3.42 6.82 -30.38
C SER A 248 2.44 5.73 -30.83
N LEU A 249 1.87 4.98 -29.88
CA LEU A 249 0.90 3.91 -30.10
C LEU A 249 -0.54 4.38 -29.85
N LEU A 250 -0.71 5.47 -29.09
CA LEU A 250 -2.00 6.08 -28.79
C LEU A 250 -2.28 7.25 -29.74
N PHE A 251 -2.98 6.95 -30.85
CA PHE A 251 -3.38 7.97 -31.83
C PHE A 251 -4.56 8.83 -31.36
N ASP A 252 -5.35 8.31 -30.41
CA ASP A 252 -6.55 8.92 -29.88
C ASP A 252 -6.22 9.91 -28.75
N ARG A 253 -5.93 11.16 -29.14
CA ARG A 253 -5.56 12.23 -28.20
C ARG A 253 -6.70 12.64 -27.27
N GLU A 254 -7.94 12.52 -27.72
CA GLU A 254 -9.11 12.83 -26.90
C GLU A 254 -9.26 11.80 -25.78
N TRP A 255 -9.08 10.52 -26.10
CA TRP A 255 -9.08 9.47 -25.08
C TRP A 255 -8.00 9.70 -24.02
N VAL A 256 -6.77 10.05 -24.42
CA VAL A 256 -5.68 10.31 -23.46
C VAL A 256 -5.97 11.50 -22.55
N SER A 257 -6.51 12.60 -23.10
CA SER A 257 -6.71 13.83 -22.33
C SER A 257 -8.00 13.85 -21.51
N ARG A 258 -9.03 13.10 -21.91
CA ARG A 258 -10.35 13.10 -21.27
C ARG A 258 -10.70 11.75 -20.66
N GLU A 259 -10.90 10.73 -21.48
CA GLU A 259 -11.44 9.44 -21.02
C GLU A 259 -10.50 8.71 -20.06
N PHE A 260 -9.20 8.70 -20.36
CA PHE A 260 -8.18 8.09 -19.53
C PHE A 260 -8.15 8.73 -18.13
N VAL A 261 -8.07 10.06 -18.09
CA VAL A 261 -8.09 10.83 -16.83
C VAL A 261 -9.39 10.60 -16.06
N ALA A 262 -10.54 10.66 -16.75
CA ALA A 262 -11.85 10.42 -16.15
C ALA A 262 -11.98 9.01 -15.58
N SER A 263 -11.46 8.00 -16.26
CA SER A 263 -11.49 6.60 -15.80
C SER A 263 -10.72 6.41 -14.49
N LEU A 264 -9.58 7.08 -14.34
CA LEU A 264 -8.78 7.03 -13.11
C LEU A 264 -9.45 7.82 -11.98
N LYS A 265 -10.03 8.99 -12.27
CA LYS A 265 -10.84 9.75 -11.30
C LYS A 265 -12.05 8.93 -10.82
N MET A 266 -12.73 8.20 -11.71
CA MET A 266 -13.88 7.37 -11.39
C MET A 266 -13.52 6.22 -10.42
N LEU A 267 -12.33 5.63 -10.54
CA LEU A 267 -11.85 4.63 -9.58
C LEU A 267 -11.73 5.22 -8.16
N ALA A 268 -11.26 6.46 -8.05
CA ALA A 268 -11.21 7.17 -6.77
C ALA A 268 -12.63 7.41 -6.24
N ALA A 269 -13.52 7.99 -7.05
CA ALA A 269 -14.88 8.34 -6.63
C ALA A 269 -15.74 7.12 -6.23
N THR A 270 -15.53 5.98 -6.89
CA THR A 270 -16.28 4.74 -6.59
C THR A 270 -15.66 3.89 -5.49
N GLY A 271 -14.59 4.36 -4.82
CA GLY A 271 -13.89 3.61 -3.77
C GLY A 271 -13.14 2.35 -4.25
N ARG A 272 -13.14 2.10 -5.57
CA ARG A 272 -12.46 0.96 -6.20
C ARG A 272 -10.97 1.20 -6.40
N ARG A 273 -10.47 2.39 -6.05
CA ARG A 273 -9.04 2.70 -6.11
C ARG A 273 -8.27 1.86 -5.11
N LEU A 274 -7.14 1.30 -5.56
CA LEU A 274 -6.14 0.69 -4.68
C LEU A 274 -6.70 -0.39 -3.73
N GLY A 275 -7.41 -1.41 -4.25
CA GLY A 275 -7.89 -2.54 -3.43
C GLY A 275 -6.78 -3.24 -2.64
N GLY A 276 -7.15 -4.04 -1.61
CA GLY A 276 -6.20 -4.66 -0.67
C GLY A 276 -5.03 -5.37 -1.35
N MET A 277 -5.33 -6.20 -2.35
CA MET A 277 -4.32 -6.90 -3.15
C MET A 277 -3.35 -5.96 -3.88
N LEU A 278 -3.87 -4.86 -4.46
CA LEU A 278 -3.04 -3.88 -5.16
C LEU A 278 -2.16 -3.10 -4.19
N VAL A 279 -2.66 -2.74 -3.00
CA VAL A 279 -1.85 -2.10 -1.95
C VAL A 279 -0.75 -3.03 -1.48
N ALA A 280 -1.09 -4.28 -1.15
CA ALA A 280 -0.13 -5.30 -0.73
C ALA A 280 1.00 -5.47 -1.76
N HIS A 281 0.64 -5.68 -3.03
CA HIS A 281 1.62 -5.81 -4.10
C HIS A 281 2.49 -4.56 -4.26
N SER A 282 1.89 -3.37 -4.14
CA SER A 282 2.62 -2.10 -4.29
C SER A 282 3.63 -1.87 -3.18
N VAL A 283 3.25 -2.14 -1.93
CA VAL A 283 4.12 -2.05 -0.76
C VAL A 283 5.25 -3.06 -0.87
N ALA A 284 4.94 -4.34 -1.10
CA ALA A 284 5.94 -5.40 -1.21
C ALA A 284 6.94 -5.14 -2.35
N THR A 285 6.46 -4.70 -3.52
CA THR A 285 7.33 -4.40 -4.65
C THR A 285 8.21 -3.17 -4.39
N THR A 286 7.68 -2.15 -3.72
CA THR A 286 8.48 -0.98 -3.33
C THR A 286 9.55 -1.36 -2.31
N LEU A 287 9.24 -2.21 -1.32
CA LEU A 287 10.23 -2.76 -0.39
C LEU A 287 11.29 -3.60 -1.10
N LYS A 288 10.89 -4.44 -2.05
CA LYS A 288 11.80 -5.24 -2.89
C LYS A 288 12.76 -4.34 -3.65
N TYR A 289 12.26 -3.29 -4.29
CA TYR A 289 13.11 -2.30 -4.97
C TYR A 289 14.01 -1.56 -3.99
N TRP A 290 13.51 -1.21 -2.81
CA TRP A 290 14.35 -0.57 -1.79
C TRP A 290 15.46 -1.48 -1.30
N CYS A 291 15.23 -2.79 -1.16
CA CYS A 291 16.25 -3.73 -0.70
C CYS A 291 17.25 -4.11 -1.81
N HIS A 292 16.77 -4.29 -3.04
CA HIS A 292 17.55 -4.93 -4.11
C HIS A 292 17.82 -4.04 -5.34
N GLY A 293 17.27 -2.82 -5.35
CA GLY A 293 17.27 -1.93 -6.51
C GLY A 293 16.07 -2.16 -7.44
N SER A 294 15.68 -1.11 -8.17
CA SER A 294 14.68 -1.22 -9.24
C SER A 294 15.31 -1.81 -10.50
N PRO A 295 14.53 -2.39 -11.42
CA PRO A 295 15.08 -2.93 -12.66
C PRO A 295 15.92 -1.89 -13.41
N PRO A 296 17.04 -2.30 -14.05
CA PRO A 296 17.94 -1.35 -14.69
C PRO A 296 17.25 -0.46 -15.73
N GLY A 297 17.36 0.85 -15.53
CA GLY A 297 16.79 1.85 -16.43
C GLY A 297 15.28 2.08 -16.31
N GLU A 298 14.59 1.36 -15.41
CA GLU A 298 13.18 1.62 -15.12
C GLU A 298 13.01 2.78 -14.14
N ILE A 299 12.02 3.63 -14.43
CA ILE A 299 11.59 4.74 -13.57
C ILE A 299 10.46 4.25 -12.67
N VAL A 300 10.54 4.55 -11.38
CA VAL A 300 9.51 4.24 -10.39
C VAL A 300 8.95 5.54 -9.83
N SER A 301 7.65 5.60 -9.58
CA SER A 301 7.05 6.75 -8.88
C SER A 301 7.14 6.56 -7.37
N LEU A 302 7.62 7.57 -6.64
CA LEU A 302 7.72 7.52 -5.18
C LEU A 302 7.42 8.86 -4.53
N GLY A 303 6.63 8.83 -3.44
CA GLY A 303 6.40 10.00 -2.60
C GLY A 303 7.58 10.24 -1.67
N VAL A 304 8.25 11.36 -1.86
CA VAL A 304 9.42 11.77 -1.08
C VAL A 304 9.28 13.21 -0.62
N LEU A 305 10.02 13.60 0.43
CA LEU A 305 10.04 14.98 0.90
C LEU A 305 10.64 15.89 -0.19
N SER A 306 9.92 16.93 -0.57
CA SER A 306 10.46 17.92 -1.50
C SER A 306 11.44 18.86 -0.81
N GLU A 307 12.59 19.03 -1.46
CA GLU A 307 13.65 19.98 -1.13
C GLU A 307 13.73 21.14 -2.12
N GLY A 308 12.75 21.26 -3.03
CA GLY A 308 12.72 22.28 -4.09
C GLY A 308 12.93 21.73 -5.49
N GLN A 309 13.05 20.40 -5.64
CA GLN A 309 13.24 19.77 -6.96
C GLN A 309 12.06 20.13 -7.88
N PHE A 310 12.34 20.34 -9.17
CA PHE A 310 11.33 20.69 -10.19
C PHE A 310 10.49 21.94 -9.87
N GLY A 311 10.94 22.83 -8.98
CA GLY A 311 10.16 24.00 -8.54
C GLY A 311 9.01 23.65 -7.59
N ILE A 312 9.01 22.46 -7.00
CA ILE A 312 8.03 22.01 -6.01
C ILE A 312 8.31 22.71 -4.68
N PRO A 313 7.28 23.20 -3.95
CA PRO A 313 7.47 23.78 -2.62
C PRO A 313 8.15 22.82 -1.65
N LYS A 314 9.09 23.33 -0.84
CA LYS A 314 9.78 22.52 0.17
C LYS A 314 8.83 22.09 1.30
N GLY A 315 9.13 20.95 1.92
CA GLY A 315 8.48 20.53 3.16
C GLY A 315 7.12 19.86 2.99
N ILE A 316 6.75 19.49 1.76
CA ILE A 316 5.64 18.58 1.45
C ILE A 316 6.20 17.26 0.89
N VAL A 317 5.50 16.16 1.14
CA VAL A 317 5.77 14.89 0.47
C VAL A 317 5.04 14.88 -0.86
N PHE A 318 5.77 14.67 -1.95
CA PHE A 318 5.26 14.77 -3.30
C PHE A 318 5.75 13.58 -4.13
N SER A 319 4.88 12.97 -4.94
CA SER A 319 5.28 11.86 -5.81
C SER A 319 6.13 12.35 -6.97
N MET A 320 7.31 11.77 -7.13
CA MET A 320 8.31 12.14 -8.14
C MET A 320 8.91 10.87 -8.78
N PRO A 321 9.52 10.98 -9.97
CA PRO A 321 10.27 9.88 -10.57
C PRO A 321 11.56 9.62 -9.81
N VAL A 322 11.76 8.37 -9.40
CA VAL A 322 12.96 7.90 -8.72
C VAL A 322 13.51 6.65 -9.38
N LYS A 323 14.76 6.32 -9.02
CA LYS A 323 15.35 5.00 -9.21
C LYS A 323 15.77 4.47 -7.84
N PHE A 324 15.57 3.17 -7.61
CA PHE A 324 16.15 2.50 -6.44
C PHE A 324 17.49 1.87 -6.81
N GLU A 325 18.50 2.11 -5.98
CA GLU A 325 19.86 1.65 -6.21
C GLU A 325 20.60 1.49 -4.87
N ASN A 326 21.33 0.38 -4.71
CA ASN A 326 22.22 0.13 -3.57
C ASN A 326 21.56 0.31 -2.19
N GLY A 327 20.32 -0.15 -2.03
CA GLY A 327 19.61 -0.02 -0.74
C GLY A 327 19.00 1.37 -0.49
N THR A 328 19.07 2.27 -1.47
CA THR A 328 18.64 3.68 -1.40
C THR A 328 17.77 4.04 -2.62
N TRP A 329 17.30 5.29 -2.68
CA TRP A 329 16.58 5.84 -3.82
C TRP A 329 17.14 7.21 -4.18
N VAL A 330 17.03 7.59 -5.46
CA VAL A 330 17.46 8.90 -5.97
C VAL A 330 16.38 9.47 -6.88
N VAL A 331 16.06 10.75 -6.69
CA VAL A 331 15.14 11.49 -7.56
C VAL A 331 15.83 11.79 -8.89
N LEU A 332 15.18 11.42 -9.99
CA LEU A 332 15.69 11.59 -11.35
C LEU A 332 15.39 13.01 -11.86
N THR A 333 16.22 13.97 -11.46
CA THR A 333 16.03 15.40 -11.77
C THR A 333 16.47 15.80 -13.19
N ASP A 334 17.25 14.97 -13.87
CA ASP A 334 17.85 15.21 -15.19
C ASP A 334 17.03 14.60 -16.35
N LEU A 335 15.79 14.18 -16.08
CA LEU A 335 14.90 13.62 -17.10
C LEU A 335 14.56 14.69 -18.16
N LYS A 336 15.05 14.48 -19.38
CA LYS A 336 14.70 15.33 -20.54
C LYS A 336 13.20 15.20 -20.89
N ASN A 337 12.55 16.23 -21.41
CA ASN A 337 11.16 16.17 -21.89
C ASN A 337 10.14 15.79 -20.80
N THR A 338 10.40 16.15 -19.54
CA THR A 338 9.45 16.00 -18.43
C THR A 338 9.04 17.35 -17.83
N GLU A 339 9.26 18.47 -18.52
CA GLU A 339 8.89 19.79 -18.00
C GLU A 339 7.37 19.88 -17.82
N ILE A 340 6.91 20.00 -16.58
CA ILE A 340 5.52 20.29 -16.26
C ILE A 340 5.44 21.80 -16.01
N SER A 341 4.38 22.46 -16.50
CA SER A 341 4.23 23.90 -16.28
C SER A 341 4.16 24.21 -14.78
N GLN A 342 4.77 25.32 -14.37
CA GLN A 342 4.77 25.73 -12.96
C GLN A 342 3.35 25.83 -12.39
N GLN A 343 2.38 26.27 -13.20
CA GLN A 343 0.96 26.31 -12.82
C GLN A 343 0.41 24.94 -12.46
N VAL A 344 0.70 23.90 -13.26
CA VAL A 344 0.25 22.53 -13.01
C VAL A 344 0.96 21.93 -11.79
N MET A 345 2.24 22.24 -11.58
CA MET A 345 2.99 21.82 -10.39
C MET A 345 2.43 22.46 -9.12
N THR A 346 2.22 23.78 -9.12
CA THR A 346 1.61 24.51 -8.00
C THR A 346 0.22 23.98 -7.68
N ARG A 347 -0.58 23.67 -8.71
CA ARG A 347 -1.91 23.06 -8.55
C ARG A 347 -1.84 21.73 -7.79
N MET A 348 -0.96 20.81 -8.19
CA MET A 348 -0.83 19.52 -7.49
C MET A 348 -0.29 19.69 -6.07
N ALA A 349 0.58 20.67 -5.84
CA ALA A 349 1.14 20.95 -4.52
C ALA A 349 0.12 21.62 -3.57
N SER A 350 -0.83 22.39 -4.09
CA SER A 350 -1.83 23.14 -3.30
C SER A 350 -2.58 22.23 -2.33
N ASP A 351 -3.13 21.11 -2.81
CA ASP A 351 -3.92 20.21 -1.98
C ASP A 351 -3.06 19.61 -0.85
N LEU A 352 -1.81 19.26 -1.14
CA LEU A 352 -0.87 18.72 -0.14
C LEU A 352 -0.50 19.75 0.93
N ILE A 353 -0.34 21.01 0.54
CA ILE A 353 -0.08 22.11 1.47
C ILE A 353 -1.30 22.32 2.36
N GLN A 354 -2.50 22.40 1.77
CA GLN A 354 -3.73 22.59 2.54
C GLN A 354 -4.02 21.42 3.48
N GLU A 355 -3.89 20.17 3.02
CA GLU A 355 -4.00 18.96 3.84
C GLU A 355 -3.09 19.07 5.09
N LYS A 356 -1.84 19.48 4.88
CA LYS A 356 -0.87 19.67 5.97
C LYS A 356 -1.29 20.79 6.92
N LEU A 357 -1.72 21.95 6.42
CA LEU A 357 -2.13 23.08 7.24
C LEU A 357 -3.40 22.74 8.06
N VAL A 358 -4.38 22.06 7.46
CA VAL A 358 -5.59 21.61 8.14
C VAL A 358 -5.26 20.58 9.22
N ALA A 359 -4.39 19.62 8.92
CA ALA A 359 -3.93 18.62 9.87
C ALA A 359 -3.25 19.25 11.09
N LEU A 360 -2.53 20.35 10.90
CA LEU A 360 -1.84 21.08 11.96
C LEU A 360 -2.72 22.13 12.66
N GLY A 361 -3.98 22.30 12.23
CA GLY A 361 -4.88 23.33 12.77
C GLY A 361 -4.56 24.76 12.34
N GLU A 362 -3.65 24.94 11.39
CA GLU A 362 -3.24 26.23 10.82
C GLU A 362 -4.26 26.73 9.77
N LEU A 363 -5.08 25.84 9.24
CA LEU A 363 -6.17 26.14 8.31
C LEU A 363 -7.47 25.46 8.76
N ALA A 364 -8.58 26.20 8.74
CA ALA A 364 -9.87 25.69 9.21
C ALA A 364 -10.55 24.73 8.21
N ASN A 365 -10.51 25.07 6.92
CA ASN A 365 -11.26 24.38 5.88
C ASN A 365 -10.33 23.95 4.75
N PHE A 366 -10.53 22.73 4.24
CA PHE A 366 -9.85 22.24 3.06
C PHE A 366 -10.62 22.68 1.81
N GLN A 367 -9.94 23.34 0.88
CA GLN A 367 -10.53 23.72 -0.40
C GLN A 367 -9.78 22.98 -1.51
N PRO A 368 -10.31 21.84 -1.99
CA PRO A 368 -9.69 21.12 -3.08
C PRO A 368 -9.57 22.03 -4.28
N TYR A 369 -8.42 22.01 -4.96
CA TYR A 369 -8.26 22.81 -6.16
C TYR A 369 -9.26 22.37 -7.25
N GLN A 370 -10.16 23.26 -7.65
CA GLN A 370 -11.09 23.07 -8.79
C GLN A 370 -10.43 23.53 -10.10
N SER A 371 -10.43 22.72 -11.17
CA SER A 371 -10.06 23.24 -12.49
C SER A 371 -11.21 23.97 -13.16
N GLU A 372 -10.90 24.93 -14.05
CA GLU A 372 -11.89 25.56 -14.96
C GLU A 372 -12.71 24.53 -15.77
N THR A 373 -12.17 23.33 -16.00
CA THR A 373 -12.87 22.24 -16.68
C THR A 373 -13.92 21.54 -15.80
N ASP A 374 -13.78 21.60 -14.47
CA ASP A 374 -14.75 21.04 -13.53
C ASP A 374 -15.94 22.02 -13.33
N LEU A 375 -15.70 23.34 -13.42
CA LEU A 375 -16.76 24.37 -13.37
C LEU A 375 -17.79 24.22 -14.52
N ASN A 376 -17.32 23.88 -15.72
CA ASN A 376 -18.19 23.68 -16.88
C ASN A 376 -19.05 22.41 -16.82
N GLN A 377 -18.82 21.49 -15.86
CA GLN A 377 -19.67 20.30 -15.67
C GLN A 377 -20.79 20.53 -14.65
N GLU A 378 -20.60 21.43 -13.68
CA GLU A 378 -21.66 21.78 -12.72
C GLU A 378 -22.73 22.69 -13.38
N ASP A 379 -22.33 23.58 -14.30
CA ASP A 379 -23.29 24.48 -14.98
C ASP A 379 -24.19 23.79 -16.02
N VAL A 380 -23.77 22.65 -16.58
CA VAL A 380 -24.56 21.89 -17.57
C VAL A 380 -25.66 21.06 -16.91
N ASN A 381 -25.52 20.70 -15.62
CA ASN A 381 -26.54 19.98 -14.87
C ASN A 381 -27.61 20.88 -14.22
N THR A 382 -27.52 22.20 -14.37
CA THR A 382 -28.41 23.16 -13.69
C THR A 382 -29.34 23.93 -14.64
N THR A 383 -29.70 23.37 -15.79
CA THR A 383 -30.68 24.02 -16.68
C THR A 383 -31.68 23.05 -17.31
N LEU A 384 -32.82 22.79 -16.64
CA LEU A 384 -34.09 22.41 -17.29
C LEU A 384 -35.27 23.00 -16.46
N PRO A 385 -36.36 23.44 -17.13
CA PRO A 385 -37.23 24.51 -16.64
C PRO A 385 -38.33 24.05 -15.68
N THR A 386 -38.65 24.95 -14.75
CA THR A 386 -39.83 24.93 -13.88
C THR A 386 -41.15 24.86 -14.66
N LYS A 387 -41.96 23.83 -14.39
CA LYS A 387 -43.43 23.92 -14.37
C LYS A 387 -43.99 23.11 -13.21
N ASN A 388 -44.80 23.80 -12.41
CA ASN A 388 -45.61 23.30 -11.29
C ASN A 388 -46.54 22.15 -11.73
N ASP A 389 -46.71 21.13 -10.88
CA ASP A 389 -47.99 20.89 -10.20
C ASP A 389 -47.90 19.80 -9.11
N HIS A 390 -48.93 19.82 -8.26
CA HIS A 390 -48.95 19.44 -6.85
C HIS A 390 -49.00 17.93 -6.48
N GLN A 391 -48.63 17.72 -5.21
CA GLN A 391 -49.12 16.73 -4.22
C GLN A 391 -48.51 15.32 -4.15
N GLY A 392 -47.83 15.06 -3.02
CA GLY A 392 -47.62 13.71 -2.49
C GLY A 392 -46.49 13.59 -1.47
N ARG A 393 -46.73 13.94 -0.20
CA ARG A 393 -45.84 13.56 0.92
C ARG A 393 -45.64 12.04 0.95
N ARG A 394 -44.39 11.56 0.90
CA ARG A 394 -43.96 10.33 1.60
C ARG A 394 -42.46 10.38 1.91
N LYS A 395 -42.16 9.95 3.14
CA LYS A 395 -40.84 9.92 3.80
C LYS A 395 -39.81 9.14 2.98
N VAL A 396 -38.61 9.69 2.86
CA VAL A 396 -37.41 8.97 2.40
C VAL A 396 -36.88 8.15 3.59
N SER A 397 -36.84 6.84 3.44
CA SER A 397 -36.16 5.91 4.35
C SER A 397 -34.92 5.36 3.65
N ASN A 398 -33.86 5.24 4.43
CA ASN A 398 -32.55 4.69 4.08
C ASN A 398 -32.64 3.26 3.55
N ASP A 399 -31.90 2.96 2.49
CA ASP A 399 -31.44 1.60 2.14
C ASP A 399 -29.96 1.65 1.74
N TYR A 400 -29.09 1.49 2.74
CA TYR A 400 -27.70 1.01 2.62
C TYR A 400 -27.55 -0.18 3.57
N LYS A 401 -28.20 -1.28 3.21
CA LYS A 401 -28.01 -2.61 3.77
C LYS A 401 -28.35 -3.55 2.64
N ASP A 402 -27.32 -4.09 1.99
CA ASP A 402 -27.30 -5.37 1.27
C ASP A 402 -26.08 -5.40 0.35
N LEU A 403 -24.94 -5.76 0.94
CA LEU A 403 -23.75 -6.18 0.18
C LEU A 403 -22.82 -7.13 0.97
N PHE A 404 -23.34 -7.74 2.05
CA PHE A 404 -22.61 -8.77 2.80
C PHE A 404 -23.57 -9.82 3.35
N THR A 405 -24.15 -10.62 2.46
CA THR A 405 -24.66 -11.97 2.78
C THR A 405 -24.77 -12.75 1.49
N GLY A 406 -23.99 -13.82 1.36
CA GLY A 406 -24.15 -14.79 0.29
C GLY A 406 -22.83 -15.47 -0.06
N LEU A 407 -22.58 -16.62 0.56
CA LEU A 407 -22.00 -17.83 -0.02
C LEU A 407 -21.66 -18.83 1.11
N MET A 408 -22.66 -19.60 1.54
CA MET A 408 -22.49 -21.00 1.98
C MET A 408 -23.76 -21.75 1.54
N PRO A 409 -23.66 -22.88 0.82
CA PRO A 409 -24.82 -23.69 0.48
C PRO A 409 -25.05 -24.78 1.54
N ASP A 410 -26.22 -24.75 2.18
CA ASP A 410 -26.77 -25.89 2.92
C ASP A 410 -27.89 -26.51 2.09
N ASP A 411 -27.65 -27.71 1.59
CA ASP A 411 -28.69 -28.67 1.20
C ASP A 411 -28.29 -30.02 1.78
N GLU A 412 -28.92 -30.41 2.89
CA GLU A 412 -29.34 -31.80 3.16
C GLU A 412 -30.22 -31.82 4.42
N LYS A 413 -31.54 -31.89 4.20
CA LYS A 413 -32.52 -32.36 5.18
C LYS A 413 -33.13 -33.64 4.65
N ASP A 414 -32.89 -34.74 5.35
CA ASP A 414 -33.84 -35.85 5.47
C ASP A 414 -33.48 -36.68 6.71
N LEU A 415 -34.22 -36.48 7.80
CA LEU A 415 -34.23 -37.36 8.98
C LEU A 415 -35.56 -37.14 9.73
N ILE A 416 -36.56 -37.96 9.41
CA ILE A 416 -37.68 -38.28 10.30
C ILE A 416 -38.02 -39.76 10.11
N LEU A 417 -37.96 -40.54 11.19
CA LEU A 417 -38.82 -41.67 11.60
C LEU A 417 -38.26 -42.12 12.97
N SER A 418 -38.83 -41.63 14.07
CA SER A 418 -39.96 -42.20 14.85
C SER A 418 -39.52 -43.23 15.90
N ASP A 419 -40.02 -43.02 17.11
CA ASP A 419 -39.66 -43.65 18.38
C ASP A 419 -39.87 -45.17 18.48
N GLY A 420 -38.99 -45.78 19.28
CA GLY A 420 -39.18 -46.85 20.27
C GLY A 420 -40.23 -47.96 20.06
N GLU A 421 -39.77 -49.22 20.04
CA GLU A 421 -40.06 -50.20 21.10
C GLU A 421 -39.26 -51.50 20.89
N SER A 422 -38.83 -52.07 22.01
CA SER A 422 -38.07 -53.31 22.20
C SER A 422 -38.97 -54.55 22.21
N VAL A 423 -38.59 -55.65 21.53
CA VAL A 423 -38.84 -57.03 21.98
C VAL A 423 -37.74 -57.94 21.40
N GLU A 424 -37.17 -58.77 22.29
CA GLU A 424 -36.36 -60.00 22.17
C GLU A 424 -35.64 -60.37 20.86
#